data_AF-A0A9D8SPZ5-F1
#
_entry.id   AF-A0A9D8SPZ5-F1
#
_cell.length_a   1.000
_cell.length_b   1.000
_cell.length_c   1.000
_cell.angle_alpha   90.00
_cell.angle_beta   90.00
_cell.angle_gamma   90.00
#
_symmetry.space_group_name_H-M   'P 1'
#
loop_
_entity.id
_entity.type
_entity.pdbx_description
1 polymer ?
#
loop_
_entity_poly.entity_id
_entity_poly.type
_entity_poly.pdbx_seq_one_letter_code
_entity_poly.pdbx_strand_id
1 'polypeptide(L)'
;MKEASRIQAVIDVLDEVMKDLLPADVLLEKYFKLRRYIGAKDRRFISDTVWGIIRKRVKLSKALGKNALPRLLTALYLQNQDLELLFNGEEYAPVILSEDEKKALAMAKTFEAYDEADLYECPKWLFAKFSDKRALEALNETAPVDVRANFISREQAKDRLKKEGLFFAPTPFSPLGLRSTERVNLKNAMTFQDGDIEVMDEASQVISLLCNAKAHHKIMDYCAGAGGKALALGALMHNDGVVFAHDINQERLSRIKKRAERLGVLNIKLKAQVEDCDYDRFILDAPCSGSGTWRRAPDAKFRLSAQKLEEIVKTQQELLEFGATHTKPGG
;
A
#
# COMPACT_ATOMS: atom_id res chain seq x y z
N MET A 1 5.28 3.74 25.95
CA MET A 1 4.27 4.67 26.51
C MET A 1 3.35 3.89 27.44
N LYS A 2 2.60 4.54 28.35
CA LYS A 2 1.47 3.87 29.04
C LYS A 2 0.45 3.38 28.00
N GLU A 3 -0.31 2.34 28.35
CA GLU A 3 -1.30 1.75 27.44
C GLU A 3 -2.40 2.72 27.04
N ALA A 4 -3.04 3.37 28.01
CA ALA A 4 -4.06 4.38 27.76
C ALA A 4 -3.55 5.53 26.87
N SER A 5 -2.29 5.98 27.04
CA SER A 5 -1.72 7.02 26.18
C SER A 5 -1.50 6.58 24.72
N ARG A 6 -1.31 5.28 24.47
CA ARG A 6 -1.30 4.75 23.10
C ARG A 6 -2.68 4.84 22.47
N ILE A 7 -3.75 4.68 23.25
CA ILE A 7 -5.13 4.81 22.76
C ILE A 7 -5.44 6.25 22.37
N GLN A 8 -5.01 7.24 23.16
CA GLN A 8 -5.18 8.64 22.77
C GLN A 8 -4.50 8.92 21.41
N ALA A 9 -3.29 8.39 21.20
CA ALA A 9 -2.61 8.55 19.92
C ALA A 9 -3.35 7.88 18.73
N VAL A 10 -4.01 6.74 18.96
CA VAL A 10 -4.88 6.10 17.96
C VAL A 10 -6.05 7.01 17.60
N ILE A 11 -6.70 7.60 18.62
CA ILE A 11 -7.83 8.51 18.44
C ILE A 11 -7.41 9.75 17.65
N ASP A 12 -6.31 10.40 18.05
CA ASP A 12 -5.79 11.60 17.36
C ASP A 12 -5.52 11.35 15.87
N VAL A 13 -4.95 10.18 15.54
CA VAL A 13 -4.68 9.83 14.14
C VAL A 13 -5.99 9.54 13.40
N LEU A 14 -6.92 8.83 14.02
CA LEU A 14 -8.21 8.54 13.42
C LEU A 14 -9.05 9.79 13.17
N ASP A 15 -8.97 10.81 14.03
CA ASP A 15 -9.61 12.10 13.82
C ASP A 15 -9.20 12.73 12.47
N GLU A 16 -7.93 12.61 12.09
CA GLU A 16 -7.48 13.08 10.78
C GLU A 16 -7.83 12.12 9.64
N VAL A 17 -7.72 10.80 9.87
CA VAL A 17 -8.04 9.79 8.85
C VAL A 17 -9.51 9.87 8.42
N MET A 18 -10.42 10.06 9.38
CA MET A 18 -11.86 10.07 9.14
C MET A 18 -12.35 11.30 8.35
N LYS A 19 -11.48 12.28 8.12
CA LYS A 19 -11.76 13.42 7.21
C LYS A 19 -11.60 13.03 5.74
N ASP A 20 -10.97 11.89 5.45
CA ASP A 20 -10.76 11.37 4.09
C ASP A 20 -10.01 12.37 3.16
N LEU A 21 -9.16 13.24 3.73
CA LEU A 21 -8.40 14.25 2.97
C LEU A 21 -7.02 13.75 2.55
N LEU A 22 -6.36 12.94 3.38
CA LEU A 22 -5.01 12.46 3.16
C LEU A 22 -4.93 10.94 3.38
N PRO A 23 -3.99 10.25 2.71
CA PRO A 23 -3.71 8.84 2.99
C PRO A 23 -3.32 8.60 4.46
N ALA A 24 -3.83 7.53 5.05
CA ALA A 24 -3.59 7.21 6.46
C ALA A 24 -2.12 6.91 6.79
N ASP A 25 -1.36 6.34 5.85
CA ASP A 25 0.09 6.12 5.99
C ASP A 25 0.87 7.43 6.11
N VAL A 26 0.51 8.44 5.30
CA VAL A 26 1.08 9.80 5.37
C VAL A 26 0.73 10.46 6.72
N LEU A 27 -0.50 10.30 7.19
CA LEU A 27 -0.93 10.84 8.48
C LEU A 27 -0.18 10.19 9.66
N LEU A 28 -0.01 8.86 9.65
CA LEU A 28 0.79 8.13 10.63
C LEU A 28 2.26 8.57 10.60
N GLU A 29 2.87 8.68 9.41
CA GLU A 29 4.25 9.13 9.28
C GLU A 29 4.43 10.55 9.85
N LYS A 30 3.53 11.47 9.48
CA LYS A 30 3.52 12.84 10.00
C LYS A 30 3.36 12.86 11.52
N TYR A 31 2.44 12.06 12.06
CA TYR A 31 2.19 11.96 13.50
C TYR A 31 3.45 11.51 14.27
N PHE A 32 4.12 10.45 13.80
CA PHE A 32 5.33 9.92 14.44
C PHE A 32 6.57 10.80 14.23
N LYS A 33 6.68 11.49 13.09
CA LYS A 33 7.80 12.40 12.82
C LYS A 33 7.82 13.57 13.81
N LEU A 34 6.64 14.08 14.17
CA LEU A 34 6.47 15.15 15.16
C LEU A 34 6.65 14.66 16.61
N ARG A 35 6.46 13.37 16.87
CA ARG A 35 6.49 12.76 18.22
C ARG A 35 7.58 11.70 18.33
N ARG A 36 8.84 12.15 18.35
CA ARG A 36 10.01 11.26 18.36
C ARG A 36 10.12 10.35 19.60
N TYR A 37 9.48 10.73 20.71
CA TYR A 37 9.44 9.94 21.94
C TYR A 37 8.66 8.61 21.80
N ILE A 38 7.81 8.47 20.77
CA ILE A 38 7.06 7.24 20.54
C ILE A 38 8.03 6.17 20.01
N GLY A 39 8.30 5.15 20.83
CA GLY A 39 9.22 4.06 20.50
C GLY A 39 8.67 3.08 19.46
N ALA A 40 9.53 2.22 18.90
CA ALA A 40 9.16 1.31 17.81
C ALA A 40 7.99 0.38 18.15
N LYS A 41 7.95 -0.16 19.39
CA LYS A 41 6.84 -1.01 19.87
C LYS A 41 5.52 -0.22 19.93
N ASP A 42 5.56 1.01 20.44
CA ASP A 42 4.38 1.88 20.53
C ASP A 42 3.87 2.27 19.13
N ARG A 43 4.77 2.65 18.20
CA ARG A 43 4.40 2.97 16.80
C ARG A 43 3.72 1.80 16.09
N ARG A 44 4.22 0.58 16.33
CA ARG A 44 3.63 -0.64 15.80
C ARG A 44 2.21 -0.83 16.32
N PHE A 45 2.03 -0.75 17.64
CA PHE A 45 0.70 -0.86 18.26
C PHE A 45 -0.29 0.20 17.72
N ILE A 46 0.14 1.47 17.65
CA ILE A 46 -0.70 2.56 17.16
C ILE A 46 -1.08 2.32 15.70
N SER A 47 -0.10 2.03 14.84
CA SER A 47 -0.35 1.74 13.42
C SER A 47 -1.29 0.55 13.23
N ASP A 48 -1.05 -0.55 13.94
CA ASP A 48 -1.84 -1.78 13.82
C ASP A 48 -3.28 -1.56 14.27
N THR A 49 -3.49 -0.83 15.36
CA THR A 49 -4.83 -0.47 15.83
C THR A 49 -5.54 0.46 14.85
N VAL A 50 -4.88 1.51 14.36
CA VAL A 50 -5.44 2.43 13.35
C VAL A 50 -5.85 1.68 12.08
N TRP A 51 -4.97 0.84 11.53
CA TRP A 51 -5.28 0.05 10.34
C TRP A 51 -6.40 -0.97 10.59
N GLY A 52 -6.46 -1.58 11.78
CA GLY A 52 -7.53 -2.47 12.19
C GLY A 52 -8.90 -1.78 12.21
N ILE A 53 -8.95 -0.56 12.75
CA ILE A 53 -10.18 0.26 12.80
C ILE A 53 -10.59 0.69 11.39
N ILE A 54 -9.67 1.16 10.55
CA ILE A 54 -9.95 1.55 9.16
C ILE A 54 -10.55 0.37 8.37
N ARG A 55 -10.01 -0.84 8.54
CA ARG A 55 -10.53 -2.03 7.87
C ARG A 55 -11.94 -2.37 8.28
N LYS A 56 -12.29 -2.13 9.56
CA LYS A 56 -13.62 -2.38 10.13
C LYS A 56 -14.53 -1.16 10.12
N ARG A 57 -14.13 -0.08 9.42
CA ARG A 57 -14.75 1.24 9.54
C ARG A 57 -16.23 1.20 9.19
N VAL A 58 -16.64 0.47 8.15
CA VAL A 58 -18.05 0.46 7.73
C VAL A 58 -18.90 -0.19 8.81
N LYS A 59 -18.53 -1.38 9.30
CA LYS A 59 -19.31 -2.07 10.33
C LYS A 59 -19.33 -1.31 11.65
N LEU A 60 -18.18 -0.77 12.08
CA LEU A 60 -18.07 0.02 13.30
C LEU A 60 -18.92 1.30 13.21
N SER A 61 -18.83 2.04 12.10
CA SER A 61 -19.61 3.26 11.90
C SER A 61 -21.11 2.95 11.80
N LYS A 62 -21.50 1.86 11.14
CA LYS A 62 -22.91 1.45 11.03
C LYS A 62 -23.51 1.07 12.37
N ALA A 63 -22.76 0.32 13.19
CA ALA A 63 -23.19 -0.08 14.54
C ALA A 63 -23.34 1.10 15.50
N LEU A 64 -22.47 2.11 15.40
CA LEU A 64 -22.52 3.32 16.25
C LEU A 64 -23.49 4.39 15.72
N GLY A 65 -23.85 4.35 14.44
CA GLY A 65 -24.72 5.34 13.80
C GLY A 65 -24.22 6.77 14.00
N LYS A 66 -25.06 7.64 14.57
CA LYS A 66 -24.71 9.04 14.86
C LYS A 66 -23.54 9.21 15.84
N ASN A 67 -23.21 8.16 16.59
CA ASN A 67 -22.13 8.16 17.57
C ASN A 67 -20.79 7.66 16.99
N ALA A 68 -20.67 7.53 15.66
CA ALA A 68 -19.48 7.02 14.98
C ALA A 68 -18.28 7.99 15.00
N LEU A 69 -17.92 8.49 16.18
CA LEU A 69 -16.76 9.33 16.43
C LEU A 69 -15.48 8.46 16.55
N PRO A 70 -14.29 8.96 16.15
CA PRO A 70 -13.02 8.22 16.22
C PRO A 70 -12.73 7.56 17.56
N ARG A 71 -13.07 8.26 18.65
CA ARG A 71 -13.02 7.74 20.03
C ARG A 71 -13.89 6.50 20.25
N LEU A 72 -15.15 6.54 19.82
CA LEU A 72 -16.09 5.42 20.00
C LEU A 72 -15.83 4.28 19.01
N LEU A 73 -15.34 4.58 17.80
CA LEU A 73 -14.81 3.57 16.89
C LEU A 73 -13.66 2.80 17.55
N THR A 74 -12.75 3.53 18.22
CA THR A 74 -11.63 2.94 18.96
C THR A 74 -12.11 2.09 20.15
N ALA A 75 -13.03 2.61 20.97
CA ALA A 75 -13.60 1.88 22.10
C ALA A 75 -14.35 0.62 21.67
N LEU A 76 -15.16 0.68 20.61
CA LEU A 76 -15.88 -0.48 20.08
C LEU A 76 -14.93 -1.52 19.50
N TYR A 77 -13.88 -1.09 18.80
CA TYR A 77 -12.87 -2.00 18.27
C TYR A 77 -12.11 -2.74 19.39
N LEU A 78 -11.85 -2.07 20.51
CA LEU A 78 -11.13 -2.60 21.68
C LEU A 78 -12.06 -3.18 22.76
N GLN A 79 -13.33 -3.43 22.44
CA GLN A 79 -14.36 -3.84 23.41
C GLN A 79 -14.10 -5.14 24.20
N ASN A 80 -13.14 -5.95 23.74
CA ASN A 80 -12.70 -7.19 24.41
C ASN A 80 -11.52 -6.95 25.36
N GLN A 81 -11.07 -5.71 25.49
CA GLN A 81 -10.07 -5.26 26.45
C GLN A 81 -10.77 -4.48 27.57
N ASP A 82 -10.03 -4.21 28.64
CA ASP A 82 -10.53 -3.41 29.76
C ASP A 82 -10.63 -1.92 29.38
N LEU A 83 -11.82 -1.49 28.97
CA LEU A 83 -12.06 -0.10 28.57
C LEU A 83 -11.87 0.89 29.73
N GLU A 84 -12.02 0.47 30.99
CA GLU A 84 -11.80 1.36 32.15
C GLU A 84 -10.31 1.65 32.33
N LEU A 85 -9.44 0.68 32.05
CA LEU A 85 -7.99 0.91 32.02
C LEU A 85 -7.53 1.74 30.80
N LEU A 86 -8.22 1.59 29.66
CA LEU A 86 -7.86 2.30 28.43
C LEU A 86 -8.37 3.74 28.39
N PHE A 87 -9.55 4.00 28.98
CA PHE A 87 -10.23 5.30 29.06
C PHE A 87 -10.30 5.76 30.51
N ASN A 88 -9.15 6.02 31.11
CA ASN A 88 -9.02 6.32 32.54
C ASN A 88 -8.84 7.82 32.85
N GLY A 89 -8.66 8.68 31.85
CA GLY A 89 -8.45 10.11 32.02
C GLY A 89 -7.13 10.49 32.72
N GLU A 90 -6.18 9.57 32.87
CA GLU A 90 -4.82 9.88 33.32
C GLU A 90 -4.09 10.81 32.33
N GLU A 91 -2.90 11.29 32.73
CA GLU A 91 -2.06 12.11 31.88
C GLU A 91 -1.83 11.49 30.49
N TYR A 92 -2.20 12.24 29.45
CA TYR A 92 -2.15 11.84 28.04
C TYR A 92 -3.04 10.63 27.65
N ALA A 93 -3.92 10.16 28.54
CA ALA A 93 -4.91 9.13 28.26
C ALA A 93 -6.22 9.76 27.78
N PRO A 94 -7.05 9.01 27.04
CA PRO A 94 -8.38 9.47 26.74
C PRO A 94 -9.22 9.60 28.01
N VAL A 95 -10.06 10.63 28.05
CA VAL A 95 -11.02 10.88 29.14
C VAL A 95 -11.88 9.65 29.38
N ILE A 96 -12.45 9.51 30.57
CA ILE A 96 -13.39 8.43 30.92
C ILE A 96 -14.62 8.45 30.00
N LEU A 97 -15.10 7.26 29.62
CA LEU A 97 -16.32 7.12 28.83
C LEU A 97 -17.53 7.55 29.66
N SER A 98 -18.34 8.46 29.10
CA SER A 98 -19.61 8.87 29.70
C SER A 98 -20.65 7.74 29.67
N GLU A 99 -21.68 7.86 30.50
CA GLU A 99 -22.76 6.87 30.53
C GLU A 99 -23.51 6.74 29.19
N ASP A 100 -23.65 7.84 28.45
CA ASP A 100 -24.27 7.81 27.12
C ASP A 100 -23.36 7.13 26.08
N GLU A 101 -22.04 7.35 26.17
CA GLU A 101 -21.06 6.62 25.35
C GLU A 101 -21.09 5.12 25.66
N LYS A 102 -21.14 4.73 26.94
CA LYS A 102 -21.25 3.32 27.35
C LYS A 102 -22.53 2.66 26.83
N LYS A 103 -23.67 3.35 26.91
CA LYS A 103 -24.95 2.87 26.33
C LYS A 103 -24.85 2.70 24.82
N ALA A 104 -24.27 3.68 24.12
CA ALA A 104 -24.07 3.59 22.67
C ALA A 104 -23.18 2.40 22.29
N LEU A 105 -22.09 2.17 23.03
CA LEU A 105 -21.22 1.01 22.83
C LEU A 105 -21.98 -0.29 23.06
N ALA A 106 -22.75 -0.40 24.15
CA ALA A 106 -23.55 -1.59 24.46
C ALA A 106 -24.54 -1.94 23.35
N MET A 107 -25.26 -0.95 22.82
CA MET A 107 -26.16 -1.13 21.67
C MET A 107 -25.40 -1.54 20.40
N ALA A 108 -24.24 -0.93 20.14
CA ALA A 108 -23.42 -1.24 18.98
C ALA A 108 -22.86 -2.68 19.01
N LYS A 109 -22.60 -3.25 20.21
CA LYS A 109 -22.13 -4.65 20.33
C LYS A 109 -23.13 -5.67 19.80
N THR A 110 -24.42 -5.37 19.93
CA THR A 110 -25.52 -6.25 19.54
C THR A 110 -26.12 -5.88 18.18
N PHE A 111 -25.47 -4.97 17.44
CA PHE A 111 -25.98 -4.53 16.15
C PHE A 111 -25.70 -5.59 15.07
N GLU A 112 -26.75 -6.05 14.39
CA GLU A 112 -26.65 -7.09 13.34
C GLU A 112 -27.26 -6.67 12.00
N ALA A 113 -27.90 -5.50 11.92
CA ALA A 113 -28.60 -5.02 10.72
C ALA A 113 -27.63 -4.45 9.66
N TYR A 114 -26.70 -5.28 9.20
CA TYR A 114 -25.75 -5.00 8.13
C TYR A 114 -26.35 -5.37 6.78
N ASP A 115 -26.16 -4.52 5.77
CA ASP A 115 -26.40 -4.92 4.39
C ASP A 115 -25.18 -5.65 3.80
N GLU A 116 -25.34 -6.22 2.62
CA GLU A 116 -24.30 -7.03 1.99
C GLU A 116 -22.99 -6.24 1.80
N ALA A 117 -23.07 -4.97 1.38
CA ALA A 117 -21.87 -4.15 1.18
C ALA A 117 -21.13 -3.88 2.50
N ASP A 118 -21.87 -3.69 3.60
CA ASP A 118 -21.31 -3.55 4.94
C ASP A 118 -20.52 -4.81 5.35
N LEU A 119 -20.99 -6.00 4.97
CA LEU A 119 -20.31 -7.27 5.28
C LEU A 119 -18.90 -7.34 4.71
N TYR A 120 -18.67 -6.70 3.56
CA TYR A 120 -17.39 -6.58 2.87
C TYR A 120 -16.67 -5.24 3.14
N GLU A 121 -17.07 -4.49 4.16
CA GLU A 121 -16.43 -3.22 4.54
C GLU A 121 -16.30 -2.24 3.37
N CYS A 122 -17.22 -2.27 2.42
CA CYS A 122 -17.08 -1.57 1.14
C CYS A 122 -18.20 -0.54 0.98
N PRO A 123 -17.89 0.73 0.62
CA PRO A 123 -18.93 1.70 0.28
C PRO A 123 -19.86 1.16 -0.81
N LYS A 124 -21.18 1.31 -0.64
CA LYS A 124 -22.21 0.71 -1.51
C LYS A 124 -21.99 0.96 -3.01
N TRP A 125 -21.59 2.18 -3.36
CA TRP A 125 -21.37 2.56 -4.76
C TRP A 125 -20.14 1.86 -5.36
N LEU A 126 -19.12 1.55 -4.56
CA LEU A 126 -17.98 0.74 -4.97
C LEU A 126 -18.36 -0.73 -5.00
N PHE A 127 -19.08 -1.21 -3.99
CA PHE A 127 -19.55 -2.59 -3.91
C PHE A 127 -20.30 -3.02 -5.18
N ALA A 128 -21.12 -2.14 -5.75
CA ALA A 128 -21.85 -2.36 -7.00
C ALA A 128 -20.94 -2.54 -8.23
N LYS A 129 -19.67 -2.09 -8.18
CA LYS A 129 -18.70 -2.22 -9.27
C LYS A 129 -17.91 -3.54 -9.24
N PHE A 130 -18.00 -4.33 -8.17
CA PHE A 130 -17.32 -5.63 -8.07
C PHE A 130 -18.28 -6.76 -8.44
N SER A 131 -17.98 -7.46 -9.52
CA SER A 131 -18.70 -8.67 -9.96
C SER A 131 -18.36 -9.89 -9.09
N ASP A 132 -17.09 -10.06 -8.71
CA ASP A 132 -16.62 -11.14 -7.84
C ASP A 132 -16.39 -10.63 -6.41
N LYS A 133 -17.19 -11.12 -5.46
CA LYS A 133 -17.11 -10.70 -4.06
C LYS A 133 -15.89 -11.26 -3.33
N ARG A 134 -15.30 -12.36 -3.81
CA ARG A 134 -14.05 -12.92 -3.26
C ARG A 134 -12.89 -11.94 -3.36
N ALA A 135 -12.91 -11.07 -4.37
CA ALA A 135 -11.93 -9.98 -4.48
C ALA A 135 -12.05 -8.99 -3.31
N LEU A 136 -13.27 -8.66 -2.89
CA LEU A 136 -13.49 -7.75 -1.75
C LEU A 136 -13.04 -8.38 -0.42
N GLU A 137 -13.26 -9.68 -0.23
CA GLU A 137 -12.75 -10.41 0.94
C GLU A 137 -11.22 -10.31 1.00
N ALA A 138 -10.54 -10.68 -0.10
CA ALA A 138 -9.09 -10.61 -0.20
C ALA A 138 -8.53 -9.18 -0.03
N LEU A 139 -9.28 -8.15 -0.44
CA LEU A 139 -8.91 -6.75 -0.27
C LEU A 139 -9.05 -6.25 1.18
N ASN A 140 -9.81 -6.94 2.03
CA ASN A 140 -9.92 -6.59 3.44
C ASN A 140 -8.88 -7.30 4.32
N GLU A 141 -8.20 -8.32 3.81
CA GLU A 141 -7.11 -9.00 4.50
C GLU A 141 -5.83 -8.15 4.56
N THR A 142 -4.91 -8.54 5.45
CA THR A 142 -3.59 -7.91 5.51
C THR A 142 -2.74 -8.42 4.36
N ALA A 143 -2.20 -7.52 3.55
CA ALA A 143 -1.38 -7.91 2.42
C ALA A 143 -0.07 -8.61 2.83
N PRO A 144 0.34 -9.67 2.13
CA PRO A 144 1.65 -10.26 2.33
C PRO A 144 2.76 -9.33 1.83
N VAL A 145 4.00 -9.63 2.21
CA VAL A 145 5.20 -8.94 1.73
C VAL A 145 5.81 -9.76 0.60
N ASP A 146 5.86 -9.17 -0.59
CA ASP A 146 6.50 -9.76 -1.74
C ASP A 146 7.81 -9.04 -2.04
N VAL A 147 8.83 -9.84 -2.36
CA VAL A 147 10.10 -9.36 -2.88
C VAL A 147 10.40 -10.06 -4.20
N ARG A 148 11.19 -9.40 -5.03
CA ARG A 148 11.69 -9.88 -6.32
C ARG A 148 13.18 -10.12 -6.17
N ALA A 149 13.65 -11.31 -6.53
CA ALA A 149 15.08 -11.56 -6.73
C ALA A 149 15.62 -10.70 -7.88
N ASN A 150 16.79 -10.12 -7.66
CA ASN A 150 17.49 -9.29 -8.64
C ASN A 150 18.45 -10.16 -9.45
N PHE A 151 19.68 -9.75 -9.74
CA PHE A 151 20.66 -10.50 -10.57
C PHE A 151 21.03 -11.93 -10.07
N ILE A 152 20.37 -12.44 -9.03
CA ILE A 152 20.50 -13.80 -8.50
C ILE A 152 19.19 -14.58 -8.67
N SER A 153 19.26 -15.91 -8.59
CA SER A 153 18.05 -16.74 -8.59
C SER A 153 17.19 -16.52 -7.34
N ARG A 154 15.88 -16.78 -7.43
CA ARG A 154 14.99 -16.70 -6.25
C ARG A 154 15.39 -17.72 -5.17
N GLU A 155 15.97 -18.85 -5.55
CA GLU A 155 16.46 -19.88 -4.62
C GLU A 155 17.65 -19.36 -3.82
N GLN A 156 18.63 -18.72 -4.48
CA GLN A 156 19.74 -18.06 -3.79
C GLN A 156 19.26 -16.95 -2.86
N ALA A 157 18.33 -16.10 -3.32
CA ALA A 157 17.75 -15.03 -2.51
C ALA A 157 17.04 -15.59 -1.26
N LYS A 158 16.26 -16.66 -1.42
CA LYS A 158 15.56 -17.36 -0.33
C LYS A 158 16.53 -17.93 0.70
N ASP A 159 17.62 -18.55 0.26
CA ASP A 159 18.61 -19.13 1.15
C ASP A 159 19.38 -18.06 1.93
N ARG A 160 19.69 -16.91 1.30
CA ARG A 160 20.30 -15.76 1.99
C ARG A 160 19.35 -15.18 3.05
N LEU A 161 18.08 -14.95 2.68
CA LEU A 161 17.05 -14.49 3.63
C LEU A 161 16.90 -15.46 4.82
N LYS A 162 16.90 -16.77 4.56
CA LYS A 162 16.79 -17.78 5.62
C LYS A 162 17.96 -17.72 6.60
N LYS A 163 19.19 -17.48 6.13
CA LYS A 163 20.38 -17.29 6.99
C LYS A 163 20.28 -16.05 7.88
N GLU A 164 19.48 -15.06 7.48
CA GLU A 164 19.17 -13.86 8.28
C GLU A 164 17.93 -14.05 9.18
N GLY A 165 17.38 -15.26 9.25
CA GLY A 165 16.18 -15.56 10.04
C GLY A 165 14.88 -15.08 9.41
N LEU A 166 14.88 -14.76 8.11
CA LEU A 166 13.72 -14.31 7.36
C LEU A 166 13.19 -15.42 6.46
N PHE A 167 11.94 -15.82 6.69
CA PHE A 167 11.34 -16.95 5.99
C PHE A 167 10.40 -16.48 4.88
N PHE A 168 10.75 -16.85 3.65
CA PHE A 168 9.95 -16.55 2.46
C PHE A 168 9.69 -17.83 1.66
N ALA A 169 8.50 -17.94 1.09
CA ALA A 169 8.11 -18.99 0.15
C ALA A 169 8.10 -18.44 -1.29
N PRO A 170 8.31 -19.27 -2.32
CA PRO A 170 8.11 -18.84 -3.71
C PRO A 170 6.71 -18.28 -3.93
N THR A 171 6.61 -17.21 -4.72
CA THR A 171 5.33 -16.73 -5.21
C THR A 171 4.76 -17.69 -6.28
N PRO A 172 3.42 -17.83 -6.39
CA PRO A 172 2.79 -18.81 -7.28
C PRO A 172 2.98 -18.56 -8.78
N PHE A 173 3.09 -17.30 -9.21
CA PHE A 173 3.12 -16.90 -10.62
C PHE A 173 4.48 -16.33 -11.05
N SER A 174 5.09 -15.47 -10.24
CA SER A 174 6.39 -14.89 -10.59
C SER A 174 7.54 -15.89 -10.35
N PRO A 175 8.35 -16.25 -11.36
CA PRO A 175 9.55 -17.07 -11.17
C PRO A 175 10.67 -16.32 -10.43
N LEU A 176 10.55 -15.01 -10.24
CA LEU A 176 11.51 -14.19 -9.49
C LEU A 176 11.05 -13.90 -8.05
N GLY A 177 9.80 -14.21 -7.74
CA GLY A 177 9.14 -13.70 -6.55
C GLY A 177 9.26 -14.62 -5.34
N LEU A 178 9.34 -13.98 -4.18
CA LEU A 178 9.31 -14.58 -2.86
C LEU A 178 8.28 -13.83 -2.00
N ARG A 179 7.51 -14.55 -1.21
CA ARG A 179 6.42 -14.05 -0.36
C ARG A 179 6.62 -14.43 1.10
N SER A 180 6.44 -13.47 1.99
CA SER A 180 6.26 -13.67 3.43
C SER A 180 4.84 -13.28 3.82
N THR A 181 4.17 -14.15 4.56
CA THR A 181 2.87 -13.84 5.20
C THR A 181 3.04 -12.95 6.43
N GLU A 182 4.24 -12.93 7.01
CA GLU A 182 4.59 -12.10 8.15
C GLU A 182 5.08 -10.72 7.69
N ARG A 183 4.87 -9.71 8.55
CA ARG A 183 5.48 -8.39 8.36
C ARG A 183 6.97 -8.46 8.69
N VAL A 184 7.79 -8.21 7.68
CA VAL A 184 9.25 -8.24 7.79
C VAL A 184 9.82 -6.83 7.64
N ASN A 185 10.76 -6.47 8.51
CA ASN A 185 11.55 -5.25 8.32
C ASN A 185 12.79 -5.54 7.48
N LEU A 186 12.65 -5.39 6.15
CA LEU A 186 13.73 -5.68 5.20
C LEU A 186 14.84 -4.62 5.19
N LYS A 187 14.65 -3.43 5.78
CA LYS A 187 15.66 -2.36 5.73
C LYS A 187 16.99 -2.75 6.39
N ASN A 188 16.94 -3.65 7.36
CA ASN A 188 18.11 -4.12 8.09
C ASN A 188 18.66 -5.45 7.56
N ALA A 189 18.00 -6.04 6.55
CA ALA A 189 18.43 -7.30 5.97
C ALA A 189 19.61 -7.05 5.02
N MET A 190 20.70 -7.80 5.18
CA MET A 190 21.88 -7.69 4.32
C MET A 190 21.53 -8.04 2.87
N THR A 191 20.71 -9.07 2.65
CA THR A 191 20.20 -9.46 1.32
C THR A 191 19.50 -8.29 0.62
N PHE A 192 18.77 -7.43 1.36
CA PHE A 192 18.19 -6.21 0.78
C PHE A 192 19.24 -5.13 0.57
N GLN A 193 20.13 -4.89 1.53
CA GLN A 193 21.17 -3.85 1.43
C GLN A 193 22.16 -4.10 0.29
N ASP A 194 22.49 -5.36 0.03
CA ASP A 194 23.37 -5.81 -1.06
C ASP A 194 22.71 -5.72 -2.44
N GLY A 195 21.41 -5.42 -2.50
CA GLY A 195 20.68 -5.29 -3.76
C GLY A 195 20.28 -6.61 -4.42
N ASP A 196 20.35 -7.73 -3.69
CA ASP A 196 19.92 -9.04 -4.19
C ASP A 196 18.42 -9.15 -4.37
N ILE A 197 17.65 -8.35 -3.62
CA ILE A 197 16.19 -8.33 -3.67
C ILE A 197 15.64 -6.91 -3.67
N GLU A 198 14.45 -6.76 -4.24
CA GLU A 198 13.66 -5.53 -4.21
C GLU A 198 12.24 -5.81 -3.72
N VAL A 199 11.68 -4.90 -2.90
CA VAL A 199 10.26 -4.99 -2.52
C VAL A 199 9.40 -4.66 -3.74
N MET A 200 8.61 -5.63 -4.19
CA MET A 200 7.77 -5.52 -5.37
C MET A 200 6.65 -6.56 -5.32
N ASP A 201 5.40 -6.13 -5.46
CA ASP A 201 4.24 -7.03 -5.49
C ASP A 201 4.34 -7.98 -6.68
N GLU A 202 3.97 -9.25 -6.47
CA GLU A 202 4.04 -10.31 -7.48
C GLU A 202 3.42 -9.90 -8.82
N ALA A 203 2.26 -9.23 -8.81
CA ALA A 203 1.59 -8.82 -10.05
C ALA A 203 2.45 -7.86 -10.87
N SER A 204 3.17 -6.94 -10.22
CA SER A 204 4.09 -6.04 -10.91
C SER A 204 5.29 -6.80 -11.47
N GLN A 205 5.78 -7.84 -10.79
CA GLN A 205 6.87 -8.68 -11.29
C GLN A 205 6.44 -9.44 -12.56
N VAL A 206 5.23 -10.00 -12.56
CA VAL A 206 4.66 -10.69 -13.73
C VAL A 206 4.50 -9.73 -14.91
N ILE A 207 4.02 -8.50 -14.68
CA ILE A 207 3.93 -7.47 -15.74
C ILE A 207 5.30 -7.18 -16.36
N SER A 208 6.35 -7.03 -15.55
CA SER A 208 7.71 -6.83 -16.06
C SER A 208 8.21 -7.99 -16.92
N LEU A 209 7.83 -9.23 -16.59
CA LEU A 209 8.15 -10.41 -17.40
C LEU A 209 7.32 -10.46 -18.71
N LEU A 210 6.03 -10.13 -18.65
CA LEU A 210 5.14 -10.09 -19.81
C LEU A 210 5.52 -9.02 -20.82
N CYS A 211 6.17 -7.93 -20.38
CA CYS A 211 6.78 -6.96 -21.29
C CYS A 211 7.77 -7.61 -22.27
N ASN A 212 8.35 -8.77 -21.90
CA ASN A 212 9.26 -9.54 -22.73
C ASN A 212 10.40 -8.67 -23.27
N ALA A 213 10.95 -7.84 -22.38
CA ALA A 213 12.12 -7.01 -22.64
C ALA A 213 13.30 -7.88 -23.07
N LYS A 214 14.00 -7.47 -24.11
CA LYS A 214 15.23 -8.10 -24.56
C LYS A 214 16.41 -7.19 -24.22
N ALA A 215 17.59 -7.79 -24.21
CA ALA A 215 18.85 -7.08 -24.41
C ALA A 215 18.69 -6.05 -25.55
N HIS A 216 19.53 -5.00 -25.60
CA HIS A 216 19.49 -3.90 -26.58
C HIS A 216 18.19 -3.08 -26.75
N HIS A 217 17.03 -3.48 -26.20
CA HIS A 217 15.78 -2.74 -26.35
C HIS A 217 15.88 -1.32 -25.77
N LYS A 218 15.18 -0.38 -26.42
CA LYS A 218 14.87 0.95 -25.90
C LYS A 218 13.47 0.93 -25.29
N ILE A 219 13.36 0.97 -23.96
CA ILE A 219 12.09 0.83 -23.25
C ILE A 219 11.71 2.15 -22.56
N MET A 220 10.42 2.48 -22.58
CA MET A 220 9.84 3.52 -21.73
C MET A 220 9.02 2.90 -20.60
N ASP A 221 9.30 3.30 -19.35
CA ASP A 221 8.42 3.13 -18.19
C ASP A 221 7.75 4.48 -17.91
N TYR A 222 6.52 4.63 -18.40
CA TYR A 222 5.72 5.85 -18.31
C TYR A 222 4.79 5.77 -17.10
N CYS A 223 4.78 6.85 -16.31
CA CYS A 223 4.22 6.86 -14.94
C CYS A 223 5.00 5.93 -13.98
N ALA A 224 6.32 5.96 -14.08
CA ALA A 224 7.21 5.04 -13.37
C ALA A 224 7.10 5.11 -11.83
N GLY A 225 6.59 6.21 -11.27
CA GLY A 225 6.53 6.46 -9.84
C GLY A 225 7.91 6.36 -9.19
N ALA A 226 8.08 5.38 -8.30
CA ALA A 226 9.37 5.09 -7.67
C ALA A 226 10.26 4.11 -8.47
N GLY A 227 9.82 3.69 -9.66
CA GLY A 227 10.57 2.91 -10.65
C GLY A 227 10.65 1.41 -10.42
N GLY A 228 9.66 0.80 -9.74
CA GLY A 228 9.69 -0.65 -9.48
C GLY A 228 9.79 -1.47 -10.77
N LYS A 229 9.04 -1.09 -11.81
CA LYS A 229 9.05 -1.75 -13.12
C LYS A 229 10.31 -1.40 -13.92
N ALA A 230 10.72 -0.12 -13.98
CA ALA A 230 11.98 0.28 -14.60
C ALA A 230 13.20 -0.49 -14.05
N LEU A 231 13.31 -0.61 -12.72
CA LEU A 231 14.35 -1.39 -12.06
C LEU A 231 14.28 -2.87 -12.43
N ALA A 232 13.06 -3.40 -12.55
CA ALA A 232 12.88 -4.79 -12.94
C ALA A 232 13.29 -5.06 -14.38
N LEU A 233 12.89 -4.20 -15.31
CA LEU A 233 13.26 -4.27 -16.72
C LEU A 233 14.76 -4.11 -16.91
N GLY A 234 15.38 -3.14 -16.24
CA GLY A 234 16.82 -2.93 -16.34
C GLY A 234 17.63 -4.17 -15.92
N ALA A 235 17.20 -4.83 -14.84
CA ALA A 235 17.77 -6.11 -14.40
C ALA A 235 17.49 -7.26 -15.39
N LEU A 236 16.26 -7.38 -15.90
CA LEU A 236 15.86 -8.41 -16.88
C LEU A 236 16.62 -8.29 -18.21
N MET A 237 16.99 -7.07 -18.59
CA MET A 237 17.81 -6.79 -19.76
C MET A 237 19.32 -6.95 -19.48
N HIS A 238 19.69 -7.38 -18.27
CA HIS A 238 21.08 -7.54 -17.83
C HIS A 238 21.94 -6.29 -18.05
N ASN A 239 21.37 -5.11 -17.78
CA ASN A 239 22.01 -3.82 -18.03
C ASN A 239 22.37 -3.52 -19.50
N ASP A 240 21.91 -4.31 -20.47
CA ASP A 240 22.04 -4.02 -21.90
C ASP A 240 20.80 -3.29 -22.42
N GLY A 241 20.94 -2.38 -23.40
CA GLY A 241 19.89 -1.46 -23.85
C GLY A 241 19.67 -0.28 -22.90
N VAL A 242 18.47 0.30 -22.92
CA VAL A 242 18.13 1.46 -22.08
C VAL A 242 16.67 1.45 -21.65
N VAL A 243 16.45 1.72 -20.36
CA VAL A 243 15.11 1.95 -19.80
C VAL A 243 14.99 3.42 -19.44
N PHE A 244 14.15 4.14 -20.17
CA PHE A 244 13.75 5.49 -19.81
C PHE A 244 12.62 5.45 -18.79
N ALA A 245 12.72 6.24 -17.72
CA ALA A 245 11.67 6.37 -16.72
C ALA A 245 11.14 7.80 -16.69
N HIS A 246 9.83 7.94 -16.82
CA HIS A 246 9.14 9.22 -16.78
C HIS A 246 8.02 9.20 -15.73
N ASP A 247 7.93 10.27 -14.93
CA ASP A 247 6.80 10.51 -14.04
C ASP A 247 6.61 12.03 -13.86
N ILE A 248 5.35 12.45 -13.77
CA ILE A 248 5.02 13.86 -13.51
C ILE A 248 5.46 14.29 -12.10
N ASN A 249 5.50 13.36 -11.15
CA ASN A 249 5.98 13.58 -9.80
C ASN A 249 7.49 13.36 -9.72
N GLN A 250 8.24 14.45 -9.86
CA GLN A 250 9.70 14.46 -9.80
C GLN A 250 10.26 13.95 -8.45
N GLU A 251 9.54 14.14 -7.35
CA GLU A 251 9.98 13.64 -6.04
C GLU A 251 10.00 12.11 -6.02
N ARG A 252 8.96 11.46 -6.55
CA ARG A 252 8.91 9.99 -6.67
C ARG A 252 9.99 9.47 -7.62
N LEU A 253 10.13 10.13 -8.78
CA LEU A 253 11.11 9.77 -9.80
C LEU A 253 12.55 9.85 -9.27
N SER A 254 12.86 10.85 -8.43
CA SER A 254 14.19 11.01 -7.83
C SER A 254 14.63 9.81 -6.97
N ARG A 255 13.68 9.00 -6.47
CA ARG A 255 13.96 7.82 -5.64
C ARG A 255 14.53 6.65 -6.46
N ILE A 256 14.33 6.66 -7.79
CA ILE A 256 14.83 5.60 -8.68
C ILE A 256 16.34 5.51 -8.61
N LYS A 257 17.05 6.64 -8.63
CA LYS A 257 18.52 6.67 -8.69
C LYS A 257 19.17 5.87 -7.56
N LYS A 258 18.78 6.14 -6.30
CA LYS A 258 19.32 5.42 -5.13
C LYS A 258 18.97 3.93 -5.13
N ARG A 259 17.79 3.58 -5.64
CA ARG A 259 17.37 2.17 -5.75
C ARG A 259 18.16 1.46 -6.85
N ALA A 260 18.36 2.10 -8.00
CA ALA A 260 19.14 1.59 -9.12
C ALA A 260 20.60 1.35 -8.72
N GLU A 261 21.21 2.32 -8.03
CA GLU A 261 22.56 2.21 -7.46
C GLU A 261 22.68 0.99 -6.52
N ARG A 262 21.76 0.84 -5.55
CA ARG A 262 21.76 -0.31 -4.64
C ARG A 262 21.59 -1.63 -5.38
N LEU A 263 20.67 -1.68 -6.34
CA LEU A 263 20.37 -2.90 -7.11
C LEU A 263 21.41 -3.19 -8.20
N GLY A 264 22.41 -2.33 -8.43
CA GLY A 264 23.36 -2.49 -9.54
C GLY A 264 22.72 -2.40 -10.93
N VAL A 265 21.58 -1.71 -11.05
CA VAL A 265 20.90 -1.49 -12.33
C VAL A 265 21.43 -0.20 -12.95
N LEU A 266 22.09 -0.32 -14.10
CA LEU A 266 22.92 0.74 -14.68
C LEU A 266 22.30 1.39 -15.92
N ASN A 267 21.32 0.72 -16.55
CA ASN A 267 20.75 1.13 -17.83
C ASN A 267 19.47 1.98 -17.71
N ILE A 268 19.23 2.62 -16.56
CA ILE A 268 18.07 3.49 -16.35
C ILE A 268 18.44 4.95 -16.59
N LYS A 269 17.62 5.65 -17.39
CA LYS A 269 17.72 7.09 -17.61
C LYS A 269 16.40 7.77 -17.25
N LEU A 270 16.47 8.80 -16.39
CA LEU A 270 15.29 9.59 -16.07
C LEU A 270 15.00 10.56 -17.22
N LYS A 271 13.74 10.66 -17.64
CA LYS A 271 13.32 11.55 -18.73
C LYS A 271 12.24 12.52 -18.24
N ALA A 272 12.52 13.81 -18.29
CA ALA A 272 11.57 14.84 -17.88
C ALA A 272 10.43 15.00 -18.90
N GLN A 273 10.74 14.84 -20.20
CA GLN A 273 9.80 14.89 -21.31
C GLN A 273 10.06 13.72 -22.25
N VAL A 274 8.99 13.17 -22.83
CA VAL A 274 9.05 12.03 -23.74
C VAL A 274 8.74 12.53 -25.14
N GLU A 275 9.77 12.62 -25.98
CA GLU A 275 9.69 13.15 -27.35
C GLU A 275 9.92 12.05 -28.40
N ASP A 276 10.79 11.08 -28.10
CA ASP A 276 11.10 9.98 -29.02
C ASP A 276 9.88 9.06 -29.24
N CYS A 277 9.67 8.59 -30.47
CA CYS A 277 8.55 7.71 -30.83
C CYS A 277 8.98 6.32 -31.33
N ASP A 278 10.20 5.90 -30.98
CA ASP A 278 10.86 4.70 -31.49
C ASP A 278 11.12 3.64 -30.39
N TYR A 279 10.33 3.63 -29.31
CA TYR A 279 10.51 2.65 -28.23
C TYR A 279 10.16 1.24 -28.70
N ASP A 280 11.03 0.28 -28.37
CA ASP A 280 10.79 -1.16 -28.55
C ASP A 280 9.67 -1.66 -27.65
N ARG A 281 9.52 -1.07 -26.46
CA ARG A 281 8.45 -1.36 -25.51
C ARG A 281 8.05 -0.07 -24.80
N PHE A 282 6.76 0.14 -24.65
CA PHE A 282 6.22 1.24 -23.87
C PHE A 282 5.33 0.68 -22.77
N ILE A 283 5.85 0.66 -21.54
CA ILE A 283 5.06 0.29 -20.37
C ILE A 283 4.36 1.54 -19.86
N LEU A 284 3.05 1.44 -19.73
CA LEU A 284 2.23 2.45 -19.10
C LEU A 284 1.71 1.92 -17.76
N ASP A 285 2.31 2.35 -16.66
CA ASP A 285 1.81 2.10 -15.30
C ASP A 285 0.81 3.19 -14.91
N ALA A 286 -0.30 3.26 -15.64
CA ALA A 286 -1.19 4.40 -15.60
C ALA A 286 -1.69 4.73 -14.18
N PRO A 287 -1.87 6.01 -13.84
CA PRO A 287 -2.58 6.38 -12.63
C PRO A 287 -3.95 5.71 -12.63
N CYS A 288 -4.29 5.04 -11.53
CA CYS A 288 -5.52 4.27 -11.41
C CYS A 288 -6.24 4.57 -10.09
N SER A 289 -7.43 3.99 -9.91
CA SER A 289 -8.21 4.11 -8.68
C SER A 289 -7.53 3.51 -7.44
N GLY A 290 -6.48 2.70 -7.64
CA GLY A 290 -5.78 1.99 -6.57
C GLY A 290 -6.59 0.86 -5.93
N SER A 291 -7.74 0.49 -6.50
CA SER A 291 -8.66 -0.48 -5.90
C SER A 291 -8.04 -1.85 -5.61
N GLY A 292 -7.11 -2.30 -6.45
CA GLY A 292 -6.35 -3.54 -6.23
C GLY A 292 -5.38 -3.51 -5.05
N THR A 293 -5.17 -2.35 -4.42
CA THR A 293 -4.20 -2.16 -3.32
C THR A 293 -4.84 -1.88 -1.97
N TRP A 294 -6.16 -1.97 -1.84
CA TRP A 294 -6.87 -1.70 -0.58
C TRP A 294 -6.43 -2.58 0.58
N ARG A 295 -5.96 -3.81 0.31
CA ARG A 295 -5.33 -4.64 1.35
C ARG A 295 -4.05 -4.05 1.96
N ARG A 296 -3.45 -3.03 1.33
CA ARG A 296 -2.30 -2.26 1.84
C ARG A 296 -2.72 -0.88 2.33
N ALA A 297 -3.65 -0.23 1.64
CA ALA A 297 -4.19 1.09 1.97
C ALA A 297 -5.74 1.03 2.05
N PRO A 298 -6.31 0.42 3.11
CA PRO A 298 -7.76 0.19 3.22
C PRO A 298 -8.57 1.48 3.33
N ASP A 299 -7.95 2.60 3.69
CA ASP A 299 -8.56 3.93 3.71
C ASP A 299 -8.87 4.45 2.29
N ALA A 300 -8.16 3.98 1.27
CA ALA A 300 -8.29 4.47 -0.12
C ALA A 300 -9.70 4.34 -0.70
N LYS A 301 -10.48 3.35 -0.28
CA LYS A 301 -11.88 3.17 -0.72
C LYS A 301 -12.80 4.31 -0.28
N PHE A 302 -12.48 5.03 0.80
CA PHE A 302 -13.30 6.13 1.31
C PHE A 302 -12.96 7.49 0.68
N ARG A 303 -11.76 7.61 0.09
CA ARG A 303 -11.31 8.84 -0.60
C ARG A 303 -11.62 8.86 -2.09
N LEU A 304 -11.94 7.71 -2.66
CA LEU A 304 -12.32 7.63 -4.06
C LEU A 304 -13.77 8.14 -4.22
N SER A 305 -14.02 8.93 -5.26
CA SER A 305 -15.35 9.37 -5.66
C SER A 305 -15.67 8.92 -7.08
N ALA A 306 -16.95 8.90 -7.44
CA ALA A 306 -17.38 8.56 -8.80
C ALA A 306 -16.78 9.52 -9.84
N GLN A 307 -16.84 10.82 -9.58
CA GLN A 307 -16.20 11.86 -10.41
C GLN A 307 -14.70 11.60 -10.56
N LYS A 308 -14.00 11.30 -9.45
CA LYS A 308 -12.55 11.06 -9.53
C LYS A 308 -12.21 9.82 -10.36
N LEU A 309 -13.05 8.79 -10.29
CA LEU A 309 -12.91 7.59 -11.11
C LEU A 309 -13.08 7.90 -12.61
N GLU A 310 -14.06 8.73 -12.97
CA GLU A 310 -14.27 9.17 -14.36
C GLU A 310 -13.08 9.95 -14.91
N GLU A 311 -12.54 10.89 -14.12
CA GLU A 311 -11.31 11.62 -14.46
C GLU A 311 -10.14 10.66 -14.71
N ILE A 312 -9.95 9.66 -13.84
CA ILE A 312 -8.89 8.66 -13.97
C ILE A 312 -9.05 7.89 -15.28
N VAL A 313 -10.26 7.43 -15.61
CA VAL A 313 -10.51 6.67 -16.85
C VAL A 313 -10.18 7.51 -18.07
N LYS A 314 -10.55 8.79 -18.08
CA LYS A 314 -10.22 9.71 -19.17
C LYS A 314 -8.70 9.87 -19.32
N THR A 315 -7.98 10.13 -18.22
CA THR A 315 -6.52 10.24 -18.25
C THR A 315 -5.88 8.93 -18.74
N GLN A 316 -6.38 7.77 -18.33
CA GLN A 316 -5.87 6.49 -18.81
C GLN A 316 -6.01 6.31 -20.32
N GLN A 317 -7.11 6.77 -20.91
CA GLN A 317 -7.31 6.74 -22.37
C GLN A 317 -6.29 7.63 -23.09
N GLU A 318 -6.14 8.88 -22.64
CA GLU A 318 -5.18 9.84 -23.20
C GLU A 318 -3.73 9.29 -23.14
N LEU A 319 -3.36 8.67 -22.00
CA LEU A 319 -2.04 8.08 -21.84
C LEU A 319 -1.82 6.83 -22.68
N LEU A 320 -2.88 6.04 -22.92
CA LEU A 320 -2.81 4.86 -23.78
C LEU A 320 -2.57 5.26 -25.24
N GLU A 321 -3.27 6.28 -25.73
CA GLU A 321 -3.06 6.85 -27.06
C GLU A 321 -1.64 7.43 -27.19
N PHE A 322 -1.17 8.14 -26.16
CA PHE A 322 0.21 8.61 -26.09
C PHE A 322 1.21 7.46 -26.19
N GLY A 323 1.08 6.43 -25.36
CA GLY A 323 1.99 5.27 -25.40
C GLY A 323 1.99 4.56 -26.75
N ALA A 324 0.82 4.40 -27.37
CA ALA A 324 0.68 3.77 -28.68
C ALA A 324 1.43 4.54 -29.79
N THR A 325 1.33 5.87 -29.81
CA THR A 325 1.99 6.73 -30.81
C THR A 325 3.51 6.84 -30.62
N HIS A 326 4.02 6.50 -29.43
CA HIS A 326 5.45 6.53 -29.12
C HIS A 326 6.10 5.14 -29.22
N THR A 327 5.31 4.09 -29.45
CA THR A 327 5.80 2.72 -29.65
C THR A 327 6.05 2.51 -31.14
N LYS A 328 7.23 1.97 -31.50
CA LYS A 328 7.55 1.72 -32.90
C LYS A 328 6.69 0.56 -33.48
N PRO A 329 6.55 0.47 -34.81
CA PRO A 329 5.92 -0.70 -35.44
C PRO A 329 6.60 -2.01 -35.02
N GLY A 330 5.79 -2.98 -34.55
CA GLY A 330 6.28 -4.27 -34.04
C GLY A 330 6.82 -4.25 -32.60
N GLY A 331 6.72 -3.11 -31.92
CA GLY A 331 7.00 -2.94 -30.49
C GLY A 331 5.92 -3.51 -29.57
#